data_AF-A0A7S0RVV9-F1
#
_entry.id   AF-A0A7S0RVV9-F1
#
_cell.length_a   1.000
_cell.length_b   1.000
_cell.length_c   1.000
_cell.angle_alpha   90.00
_cell.angle_beta   90.00
_cell.angle_gamma   90.00
#
_symmetry.space_group_name_H-M   'P 1'
#
loop_
_entity.id
_entity.type
_entity.pdbx_description
1 polymer ?
#
loop_
_entity_poly.entity_id
_entity_poly.type
_entity_poly.pdbx_seq_one_letter_code
_entity_poly.pdbx_strand_id
1 'polypeptide(L)'
;QRVHKGQTYAAVEVMKATLPLVATTSGIAQFVAAVGTQLRTGDVLCRVTLDEADPMADRAWPKEVFRGKFPDMVPHRVDPLTTERNHYLQVVAATEAVTKCL
;
A
#
# COMPACT_ATOMS: atom_id res chain seq x y z
N GLN A 1 2.37 -25.07 -8.60
CA GLN A 1 3.66 -25.43 -7.95
C GLN A 1 3.61 -25.01 -6.49
N ARG A 2 4.09 -25.80 -5.54
CA ARG A 2 4.12 -25.38 -4.12
C ARG A 2 5.31 -24.45 -3.87
N VAL A 3 5.08 -23.39 -3.12
CA VAL A 3 6.08 -22.36 -2.77
C VAL A 3 6.01 -22.08 -1.27
N HIS A 4 7.17 -21.79 -0.67
CA HIS A 4 7.29 -21.43 0.74
C HIS A 4 7.55 -19.94 0.91
N LYS A 5 7.14 -19.38 2.05
CA LYS A 5 7.47 -18.00 2.42
C LYS A 5 9.00 -17.79 2.42
N GLY A 6 9.44 -16.72 1.76
CA GLY A 6 10.87 -16.42 1.59
C GLY A 6 11.52 -17.16 0.41
N GLN A 7 10.82 -18.05 -0.28
CA GLN A 7 11.34 -18.75 -1.45
C GLN A 7 11.20 -17.87 -2.70
N THR A 8 12.26 -17.82 -3.51
CA THR A 8 12.21 -17.22 -4.85
C THR A 8 11.38 -18.11 -5.78
N TYR A 9 10.36 -17.54 -6.42
CA TYR A 9 9.44 -18.28 -7.29
C TYR A 9 9.49 -17.83 -8.76
N ALA A 10 9.96 -16.61 -9.03
CA ALA A 10 10.11 -16.06 -10.36
C ALA A 10 11.30 -15.09 -10.39
N ALA A 11 11.79 -14.80 -11.59
CA ALA A 11 12.81 -13.79 -11.83
C ALA A 11 12.32 -12.86 -12.93
N VAL A 12 12.51 -11.57 -12.74
CA VAL A 12 12.12 -10.54 -13.71
C VAL A 12 13.35 -9.79 -14.18
N GLU A 13 13.34 -9.39 -15.44
CA GLU A 13 14.39 -8.55 -16.00
C GLU A 13 14.01 -7.08 -15.83
N VAL A 14 14.84 -6.33 -15.10
CA VAL A 14 14.69 -4.89 -14.89
C VAL A 14 16.01 -4.22 -15.24
N MET A 15 15.98 -3.29 -16.20
CA MET A 15 17.16 -2.52 -16.62
C MET A 15 18.38 -3.40 -16.94
N LYS A 16 18.17 -4.52 -17.66
CA LYS A 16 19.18 -5.53 -18.02
C LYS A 16 19.77 -6.32 -16.84
N ALA A 17 19.13 -6.25 -15.67
CA ALA A 17 19.50 -7.03 -14.50
C ALA A 17 18.37 -7.98 -14.10
N THR A 18 18.72 -9.16 -13.60
CA THR A 18 17.76 -10.15 -13.11
C THR A 18 17.43 -9.88 -11.64
N LEU A 19 16.16 -9.62 -11.34
CA LEU A 19 15.65 -9.44 -9.98
C LEU A 19 14.83 -10.66 -9.55
N PRO A 20 15.20 -11.35 -8.45
CA PRO A 20 14.41 -12.44 -7.92
C PRO A 20 13.16 -11.92 -7.19
N LEU A 21 12.01 -12.54 -7.47
CA LEU A 21 10.76 -12.29 -6.76
C LEU A 21 10.57 -13.35 -5.68
N VAL A 22 10.41 -12.87 -4.45
CA VAL A 22 10.33 -13.70 -3.25
C VAL A 22 8.88 -13.83 -2.79
N ALA A 23 8.45 -15.05 -2.46
CA ALA A 23 7.11 -15.32 -1.98
C ALA A 23 6.91 -14.78 -0.55
N THR A 24 5.79 -14.09 -0.33
CA THR A 24 5.44 -13.52 0.99
C THR A 24 4.72 -14.50 1.90
N THR A 25 4.10 -15.52 1.32
CA THR A 25 3.25 -16.53 1.97
C THR A 25 3.57 -17.91 1.42
N SER A 26 3.21 -18.96 2.17
CA SER A 26 3.38 -20.35 1.73
C SER A 26 2.07 -20.89 1.15
N GLY A 27 2.16 -21.66 0.08
CA GLY A 27 0.98 -22.24 -0.56
C GLY A 27 1.23 -22.78 -1.96
N ILE A 28 0.17 -22.95 -2.74
CA ILE A 28 0.24 -23.42 -4.13
C ILE A 28 0.10 -22.22 -5.07
N ALA A 29 1.16 -21.94 -5.83
CA ALA A 29 1.20 -20.91 -6.86
C ALA A 29 0.62 -21.42 -8.19
N GLN A 30 -0.29 -20.63 -8.74
CA GLN A 30 -0.90 -20.76 -10.06
C GLN A 30 -0.47 -19.56 -10.92
N PHE A 31 0.40 -19.81 -11.90
CA PHE A 31 0.93 -18.76 -12.77
C PHE A 31 -0.11 -18.34 -13.81
N VAL A 32 -0.32 -17.03 -13.93
CA VAL A 32 -1.26 -16.45 -14.90
C VAL A 32 -0.49 -15.78 -16.04
N ALA A 33 0.61 -15.12 -15.72
CA ALA A 33 1.48 -14.50 -16.71
C ALA A 33 2.41 -15.54 -17.35
N ALA A 34 2.61 -15.43 -18.67
CA ALA A 34 3.58 -16.24 -19.40
C ALA A 34 5.02 -15.76 -19.12
N VAL A 35 6.00 -16.62 -19.41
CA VAL A 35 7.40 -16.23 -19.35
C VAL A 35 7.72 -15.32 -20.54
N GLY A 36 8.42 -14.21 -20.29
CA GLY A 36 8.82 -13.26 -21.33
C GLY A 36 7.78 -12.20 -21.70
N THR A 37 6.59 -12.21 -21.07
CA THR A 37 5.63 -11.11 -21.21
C THR A 37 6.19 -9.81 -20.60
N GLN A 38 5.87 -8.67 -21.22
CA GLN A 38 6.17 -7.37 -20.65
C GLN A 38 5.31 -7.14 -19.40
N LEU A 39 5.93 -6.66 -18.33
CA LEU A 39 5.28 -6.42 -17.05
C LEU A 39 5.26 -4.93 -16.73
N ARG A 40 4.16 -4.48 -16.13
CA ARG A 40 4.03 -3.16 -15.54
C ARG A 40 3.99 -3.25 -14.02
N THR A 41 4.24 -2.12 -13.37
CA THR A 41 4.13 -2.02 -11.92
C THR A 41 2.71 -2.37 -11.46
N GLY A 42 2.60 -3.38 -10.59
CA GLY A 42 1.32 -3.83 -10.05
C GLY A 42 0.69 -5.01 -10.80
N ASP A 43 1.29 -5.50 -11.88
CA ASP A 43 0.78 -6.68 -12.57
C ASP A 43 0.84 -7.94 -11.70
N VAL A 44 -0.18 -8.79 -11.83
CA VAL A 44 -0.31 -10.03 -11.05
C VAL A 44 0.30 -11.19 -11.84
N LEU A 45 1.40 -11.75 -11.32
CA LEU A 45 2.13 -12.85 -11.96
C LEU A 45 1.51 -14.21 -11.68
N CYS A 46 1.11 -14.42 -10.42
CA CYS A 46 0.51 -15.67 -9.97
C CYS A 46 -0.49 -15.41 -8.84
N ARG A 47 -1.43 -16.33 -8.69
CA ARG A 47 -2.29 -16.44 -7.51
C ARG A 47 -1.75 -17.54 -6.62
N VAL A 48 -1.72 -17.30 -5.31
CA VAL A 48 -1.29 -18.28 -4.32
C VAL A 48 -2.50 -18.67 -3.48
N THR A 49 -2.84 -19.95 -3.46
CA THR A 49 -3.78 -20.50 -2.49
C THR A 49 -3.02 -20.79 -1.20
N LEU A 50 -3.35 -20.09 -0.12
CA LEU A 50 -2.67 -20.26 1.17
C LEU A 50 -2.93 -21.65 1.76
N ASP A 51 -1.90 -22.20 2.40
CA ASP A 51 -2.05 -23.37 3.27
C ASP A 51 -2.74 -22.93 4.58
N GLU A 52 -3.61 -23.78 5.14
CA GLU A 52 -4.40 -23.48 6.36
C GLU A 52 -3.54 -23.09 7.59
N ALA A 53 -2.26 -23.45 7.60
CA ALA A 53 -1.32 -23.14 8.66
C ALA A 53 -0.54 -21.82 8.47
N ASP A 54 -0.80 -21.05 7.41
CA ASP A 54 -0.11 -19.77 7.23
C ASP A 54 -0.69 -18.70 8.17
N PRO A 55 0.12 -18.10 9.07
CA PRO A 55 -0.34 -17.06 9.99
C PRO A 55 -0.83 -15.77 9.28
N MET A 56 -0.61 -15.61 7.97
CA MET A 56 -1.22 -14.55 7.17
C MET A 56 -2.67 -14.82 6.78
N ALA A 57 -3.12 -16.08 6.77
CA ALA A 57 -4.51 -16.41 6.50
C ALA A 57 -5.45 -15.82 7.57
N ASP A 58 -5.04 -15.92 8.85
CA ASP A 58 -5.79 -15.38 10.00
C ASP A 58 -5.54 -13.89 10.28
N ARG A 59 -4.49 -13.29 9.69
CA ARG A 59 -4.19 -11.84 9.81
C ARG A 59 -4.66 -11.03 8.61
N ALA A 60 -5.66 -11.51 7.88
CA ALA A 60 -6.43 -10.64 7.00
C ALA A 60 -7.11 -9.58 7.87
N TRP A 61 -6.39 -8.47 8.12
CA TRP A 61 -6.88 -7.35 8.91
C TRP A 61 -8.27 -7.01 8.37
N PRO A 62 -9.32 -6.98 9.19
CA PRO A 62 -10.66 -6.69 8.71
C PRO A 62 -10.60 -5.34 8.00
N LYS A 63 -10.72 -5.37 6.68
CA LYS A 63 -10.78 -4.17 5.82
C LYS A 63 -12.21 -3.65 5.83
N GLU A 64 -12.79 -3.50 7.02
CA GLU A 64 -14.06 -2.80 7.11
C GLU A 64 -13.82 -1.37 6.60
N VAL A 65 -14.52 -1.04 5.53
CA VAL A 65 -14.49 0.31 4.97
C VAL A 65 -14.98 1.25 6.06
N PHE A 66 -14.20 2.26 6.39
CA PHE A 66 -14.61 3.28 7.36
C PHE A 66 -15.93 3.91 6.91
N ARG A 67 -17.01 3.68 7.67
CA ARG A 67 -18.35 4.26 7.41
C ARG A 67 -18.70 5.42 8.34
N GLY A 68 -17.80 5.81 9.23
CA GLY A 68 -18.00 6.93 10.15
C GLY A 68 -17.93 8.28 9.44
N LYS A 69 -18.30 9.34 10.17
CA LYS A 69 -17.94 10.71 9.79
C LYS A 69 -16.64 11.07 10.50
N PHE A 70 -15.78 11.83 9.84
CA PHE A 70 -14.64 12.44 10.50
C PHE A 70 -15.15 13.44 11.55
N PRO A 71 -14.51 13.54 12.72
CA PRO A 71 -14.86 14.55 13.71
C PRO A 71 -14.61 15.95 13.15
N ASP A 72 -15.44 16.92 13.56
CA ASP A 72 -15.22 18.32 13.22
C ASP A 72 -13.90 18.78 13.84
N MET A 73 -12.96 19.19 12.98
CA MET A 73 -11.70 19.75 13.47
C MET A 73 -11.97 21.13 14.07
N VAL A 74 -11.73 21.27 15.37
CA VAL A 74 -11.65 22.61 15.97
C VAL A 74 -10.41 23.31 15.42
N PRO A 75 -10.49 24.60 15.05
CA PRO A 75 -9.31 25.37 14.71
C PRO A 75 -8.31 25.28 15.87
N HIS A 76 -7.04 25.04 15.56
CA HIS A 76 -5.99 25.20 16.56
C HIS A 76 -6.01 26.65 17.05
N ARG A 77 -6.54 26.87 18.25
CA ARG A 77 -6.51 28.17 18.89
C ARG A 77 -5.08 28.42 19.34
N VAL A 78 -4.36 29.21 18.55
CA VAL A 78 -3.08 29.75 18.99
C VAL A 78 -3.41 30.81 20.04
N ASP A 79 -3.09 30.54 21.30
CA ASP A 79 -3.23 31.54 22.35
C ASP A 79 -2.25 32.69 22.09
N PRO A 80 -2.68 33.95 22.19
CA PRO A 80 -1.83 35.10 21.88
C PRO A 80 -0.62 35.24 22.81
N LEU A 81 -0.61 34.59 23.98
CA LEU A 81 0.50 34.64 24.93
C LEU A 81 1.69 33.72 24.58
N THR A 82 1.56 32.85 23.59
CA THR A 82 2.68 32.00 23.10
C THR A 82 3.31 32.53 21.80
N THR A 83 2.80 33.65 21.27
CA THR A 83 3.22 34.25 19.98
C THR A 83 4.28 35.33 20.17
N GLU A 84 5.40 35.00 20.82
CA GLU A 84 6.54 35.95 20.94
C GLU A 84 7.83 35.45 20.30
N ARG A 85 7.86 34.28 19.63
CA ARG A 85 9.07 33.82 18.93
C ARG A 85 8.75 33.12 17.61
N ASN A 86 8.76 33.94 16.55
CA ASN A 86 9.23 33.68 15.19
C ASN A 86 8.87 32.33 14.53
N HIS A 87 8.00 32.36 13.51
CA HIS A 87 8.39 32.19 12.09
C HIS A 87 7.20 31.75 11.20
N TYR A 88 6.85 32.65 10.28
CA TYR A 88 6.28 32.48 8.94
C TYR A 88 4.84 31.95 8.69
N LEU A 89 4.14 32.81 7.94
CA LEU A 89 3.01 32.66 6.99
C LEU A 89 1.66 32.16 7.52
N GLN A 90 0.71 33.11 7.60
CA GLN A 90 -0.72 32.83 7.68
C GLN A 90 -1.34 32.82 6.27
N VAL A 91 -2.01 31.71 5.93
CA VAL A 91 -3.05 31.70 4.89
C VAL A 91 -4.40 31.81 5.62
N VAL A 92 -5.02 32.99 5.55
CA VAL A 92 -6.24 33.32 6.33
C VAL A 92 -7.53 32.91 5.59
N ALA A 93 -7.45 32.52 4.32
CA ALA A 93 -8.52 31.82 3.64
C ALA A 93 -7.98 31.12 2.38
N ALA A 94 -8.32 29.85 2.22
CA ALA A 94 -8.35 29.18 0.92
C ALA A 94 -9.78 28.67 0.73
N THR A 95 -10.71 29.58 0.40
CA THR A 95 -11.95 29.18 -0.25
C THR A 95 -11.64 28.97 -1.71
N GLU A 96 -11.44 27.73 -2.11
CA GLU A 96 -11.97 27.25 -3.38
C GLU A 96 -12.00 25.73 -3.40
N ALA A 97 -13.13 25.23 -3.88
CA ALA A 97 -13.48 23.83 -3.94
C ALA A 97 -12.40 23.01 -4.66
N VAL A 98 -11.64 22.19 -3.94
CA VAL A 98 -10.89 21.10 -4.57
C VAL A 98 -11.81 19.88 -4.69
N THR A 99 -12.78 20.04 -5.60
CA THR A 99 -13.35 18.91 -6.31
C THR A 99 -12.28 18.42 -7.29
N LYS A 100 -11.51 17.40 -6.91
CA LYS A 100 -11.16 16.26 -7.78
C LYS A 100 -10.27 15.29 -7.03
N CYS A 101 -10.89 14.19 -6.64
CA CYS A 101 -10.26 12.90 -6.68
C CYS A 101 -9.58 12.73 -8.05
N LEU A 102 -8.26 12.58 -8.08
CA LEU A 102 -7.47 11.78 -9.02
C LEU A 102 -6.18 11.36 -8.31
#